data_AF-A0AB36GR98-F1
#
_entry.id   AF-A0AB36GR98-F1
#
_cell.length_a   1.000
_cell.length_b   1.000
_cell.length_c   1.000
_cell.angle_alpha   90.00
_cell.angle_beta   90.00
_cell.angle_gamma   90.00
#
_symmetry.space_group_name_H-M   'P 1'
#
loop_
_entity.id
_entity.type
_entity.pdbx_description
1 polymer ?
#
loop_
_entity_poly.entity_id
_entity_poly.type
_entity_poly.pdbx_seq_one_letter_code
_entity_poly.pdbx_strand_id
1 'polypeptide(L)'
;MSNTHEFSDETFDDFLDSLPDVHPPARMKDAVFAEVDGGEAAEVIELPRRRWRAFVAVPAAAAVLVAGVVAAPQLLQLGQQDAPDSAQVEAESPGEKSMHDIMGAEDLMQGNADASGAQLDIVSSASMAKSGAMVDGQPQLADGMGAQVWAVSADGEMASAGVIGQDPHDGVWMPFDGAAVKVMVTEEPAGGSMQPTGRTLATVTLASAG
;
A
#
# COMPACT_ATOMS: atom_id res chain seq x y z
N MET A 1 -49.99 -7.87 7.28
CA MET A 1 -50.06 -6.67 8.15
C MET A 1 -48.62 -6.27 8.41
N SER A 2 -48.09 -5.30 7.65
CA SER A 2 -46.71 -4.84 7.80
C SER A 2 -46.71 -3.67 8.77
N ASN A 3 -46.11 -3.86 9.95
CA ASN A 3 -45.82 -2.77 10.89
C ASN A 3 -44.42 -2.25 10.57
N THR A 4 -44.32 -1.31 9.63
CA THR A 4 -43.12 -0.47 9.50
C THR A 4 -43.45 0.81 10.24
N HIS A 5 -42.84 1.00 11.41
CA HIS A 5 -42.85 2.29 12.10
C HIS A 5 -41.83 3.17 11.36
N GLU A 6 -42.31 4.12 10.57
CA GLU A 6 -41.48 5.11 9.88
C GLU A 6 -40.93 6.09 10.94
N PHE A 7 -39.61 6.18 11.04
CA PHE A 7 -38.94 7.06 11.99
C PHE A 7 -38.86 8.46 11.36
N SER A 8 -39.66 9.41 11.83
CA SER A 8 -39.66 10.78 11.33
C SER A 8 -38.56 11.63 12.01
N ASP A 9 -38.08 12.66 11.32
CA ASP A 9 -37.09 13.61 11.86
C ASP A 9 -37.56 14.24 13.18
N GLU A 10 -38.86 14.51 13.30
CA GLU A 10 -39.47 15.04 14.52
C GLU A 10 -39.40 14.07 15.72
N THR A 11 -39.45 12.76 15.44
CA THR A 11 -39.28 11.71 16.48
C THR A 11 -37.80 11.58 16.89
N PHE A 12 -36.89 11.86 15.96
CA PHE A 12 -35.46 11.85 16.24
C PHE A 12 -35.04 13.05 17.09
N ASP A 13 -35.54 14.25 16.80
CA ASP A 13 -35.24 15.45 17.58
C ASP A 13 -35.79 15.35 19.02
N ASP A 14 -37.03 14.86 19.19
CA ASP A 14 -37.61 14.62 20.53
C ASP A 14 -36.81 13.56 21.31
N PHE A 15 -36.27 12.56 20.61
CA PHE A 15 -35.36 11.59 21.22
C PHE A 15 -34.04 12.23 21.68
N LEU A 16 -33.42 13.08 20.85
CA LEU A 16 -32.18 13.78 21.20
C LEU A 16 -32.37 14.72 22.39
N ASP A 17 -33.48 15.46 22.43
CA ASP A 17 -33.81 16.35 23.56
C ASP A 17 -34.15 15.57 24.85
N SER A 18 -34.57 14.31 24.73
CA SER A 18 -34.82 13.43 25.88
C SER A 18 -33.54 12.84 26.51
N LEU A 19 -32.39 12.95 25.83
CA LEU A 19 -31.14 12.40 26.35
C LEU A 19 -30.65 13.24 27.54
N PRO A 20 -30.28 12.60 28.66
CA PRO A 20 -29.74 13.32 29.79
C PRO A 20 -28.38 13.91 29.43
N ASP A 21 -28.14 15.16 29.81
CA ASP A 21 -26.82 15.80 29.67
C ASP A 21 -25.80 15.06 30.54
N VAL A 22 -24.91 14.30 29.91
CA VAL A 22 -23.90 13.51 30.60
C VAL A 22 -22.64 14.33 30.75
N HIS A 23 -22.41 14.85 31.96
CA HIS A 23 -21.13 15.46 32.29
C HIS A 23 -20.02 14.41 32.33
N PRO A 24 -18.95 14.54 31.52
CA PRO A 24 -17.86 13.58 31.53
C PRO A 24 -17.18 13.56 32.92
N PRO A 25 -16.86 12.37 33.46
CA PRO A 25 -16.23 12.27 34.77
C PRO A 25 -14.85 12.96 34.76
N ALA A 26 -14.53 13.71 35.82
CA ALA A 26 -13.35 14.58 35.89
C ALA A 26 -12.03 13.87 35.50
N ARG A 27 -11.87 12.61 35.92
CA ARG A 27 -10.72 11.75 35.57
C ARG A 27 -10.45 11.61 34.07
N MET A 28 -11.47 11.77 33.24
CA MET A 28 -11.37 11.65 31.78
C MET A 28 -10.77 12.92 31.17
N LYS A 29 -11.05 14.09 31.76
CA LYS A 29 -10.36 15.34 31.40
C LYS A 29 -8.91 15.29 31.86
N ASP A 30 -8.67 14.82 33.08
CA ASP A 30 -7.32 14.70 33.64
C ASP A 30 -6.45 13.73 32.83
N ALA A 31 -7.03 12.62 32.35
CA ALA A 31 -6.33 11.67 31.47
C ALA A 31 -5.96 12.28 30.11
N VAL A 32 -6.82 13.13 29.53
CA VAL A 32 -6.54 13.81 28.25
C VAL A 32 -5.45 14.88 28.43
N PHE A 33 -5.48 15.65 29.51
CA PHE A 33 -4.46 16.67 29.77
C PHE A 33 -3.11 16.05 30.16
N ALA A 34 -3.10 14.92 30.87
CA ALA A 34 -1.88 14.18 31.18
C ALA A 34 -1.18 13.62 29.93
N GLU A 35 -1.95 13.21 28.91
CA GLU A 35 -1.40 12.78 27.61
C GLU A 35 -0.77 13.95 26.83
N VAL A 36 -1.32 15.16 26.98
CA VAL A 36 -0.83 16.38 26.29
C VAL A 36 0.43 16.96 26.96
N ASP A 37 0.55 16.85 28.29
CA ASP A 37 1.73 17.35 29.04
C ASP A 37 2.94 16.39 29.02
N GLY A 38 2.78 15.17 28.47
CA GLY A 38 3.87 14.20 28.30
C GLY A 38 4.80 14.46 27.11
N GLY A 39 4.54 15.51 26.32
CA GLY A 39 5.42 15.97 25.26
C GLY A 39 6.68 16.63 25.82
N GLU A 40 7.70 15.81 26.08
CA GLU A 40 9.07 16.26 26.31
C GLU A 40 9.42 17.35 25.30
N ALA A 41 9.84 18.50 25.83
CA ALA A 41 10.16 19.70 25.05
C ALA A 41 11.05 19.32 23.87
N ALA A 42 10.51 19.43 22.66
CA ALA A 42 11.22 19.19 21.43
C ALA A 42 12.55 19.96 21.46
N GLU A 43 13.66 19.22 21.48
CA GLU A 43 15.00 19.79 21.36
C GLU A 43 15.07 20.51 20.01
N VAL A 44 15.16 21.84 20.07
CA VAL A 44 15.32 22.68 18.89
C VAL A 44 16.72 22.45 18.35
N ILE A 45 16.86 21.54 17.38
CA ILE A 45 18.08 21.38 16.62
C ILE A 45 18.17 22.58 15.68
N GLU A 46 19.01 23.56 16.01
CA GLU A 46 19.34 24.67 15.11
C GLU A 46 20.01 24.11 13.84
N LEU A 47 19.28 24.12 12.73
CA LEU A 47 19.82 23.82 11.41
C LEU A 47 20.81 24.93 11.00
N PRO A 48 22.11 24.63 10.78
CA PRO A 48 23.06 25.65 10.37
C PRO A 48 22.70 26.17 8.98
N ARG A 49 22.41 27.48 8.92
CA ARG A 49 22.17 28.25 7.68
C ARG A 49 23.45 28.29 6.83
N ARG A 50 23.61 27.34 5.91
CA ARG A 50 24.74 27.29 4.99
C ARG A 50 24.57 28.31 3.86
N ARG A 51 25.08 29.52 4.08
CA ARG A 51 25.33 30.53 3.05
C ARG A 51 26.34 29.99 2.03
N TRP A 52 26.00 30.08 0.75
CA TRP A 52 26.92 29.95 -0.37
C TRP A 52 28.12 30.89 -0.22
N ARG A 53 29.34 30.34 -0.26
CA ARG A 53 30.46 30.71 -1.15
C ARG A 53 31.81 30.18 -0.64
N ALA A 54 32.36 29.26 -1.45
CA ALA A 54 33.71 29.28 -2.02
C ALA A 54 34.98 28.91 -1.19
N PHE A 55 35.62 27.84 -1.69
CA PHE A 55 37.08 27.61 -1.90
C PHE A 55 38.01 27.00 -0.82
N VAL A 56 38.61 25.85 -1.22
CA VAL A 56 39.99 25.33 -0.97
C VAL A 56 40.23 24.69 0.42
N ALA A 57 40.84 23.50 0.64
CA ALA A 57 41.72 22.60 -0.12
C ALA A 57 41.64 21.13 0.41
N VAL A 58 42.09 20.19 -0.43
CA VAL A 58 42.26 18.70 -0.32
C VAL A 58 43.42 18.36 0.65
N PRO A 59 43.49 17.23 1.44
CA PRO A 59 43.59 15.86 0.89
C PRO A 59 43.08 14.63 1.69
N ALA A 60 42.81 13.58 0.92
CA ALA A 60 43.01 12.14 1.17
C ALA A 60 42.39 11.49 2.44
N ALA A 61 41.31 10.72 2.26
CA ALA A 61 41.30 9.25 2.37
C ALA A 61 39.88 8.71 2.57
N ALA A 62 39.63 7.55 1.94
CA ALA A 62 38.56 6.58 2.16
C ALA A 62 37.12 6.95 1.72
N ALA A 63 36.63 6.11 0.81
CA ALA A 63 35.34 6.14 0.17
C ALA A 63 34.23 5.51 1.03
N VAL A 64 33.01 6.05 0.98
CA VAL A 64 31.77 5.29 0.74
C VAL A 64 30.81 6.19 -0.04
N LEU A 65 30.57 5.84 -1.31
CA LEU A 65 29.55 6.42 -2.16
C LEU A 65 28.20 5.84 -1.76
N VAL A 66 27.23 6.67 -1.36
CA VAL A 66 25.81 6.29 -1.47
C VAL A 66 25.25 7.04 -2.65
N ALA A 67 25.34 6.39 -3.81
CA ALA A 67 24.65 6.76 -5.01
C ALA A 67 23.14 6.67 -4.74
N GLY A 68 22.42 7.76 -5.01
CA GLY A 68 20.97 7.69 -5.17
C GLY A 68 20.66 6.73 -6.30
N VAL A 69 19.90 5.68 -6.00
CA VAL A 69 19.40 4.77 -7.01
C VAL A 69 18.24 5.47 -7.73
N VAL A 70 18.61 6.26 -8.73
CA VAL A 70 17.76 6.51 -9.89
C VAL A 70 17.76 5.19 -10.66
N ALA A 71 16.63 4.49 -10.67
CA ALA A 71 16.44 3.29 -11.48
C ALA A 71 16.46 3.69 -12.98
N ALA A 72 17.66 3.78 -13.55
CA ALA A 72 17.87 3.81 -14.98
C ALA A 72 18.12 2.37 -15.45
N PRO A 73 17.34 1.82 -16.41
CA PRO A 73 17.68 0.55 -17.02
C PRO A 73 18.85 0.78 -17.99
N GLN A 74 20.07 0.41 -17.59
CA GLN A 74 21.18 0.23 -18.52
C GLN A 74 21.41 -1.27 -18.73
N LEU A 75 20.87 -1.81 -19.82
CA LEU A 75 21.24 -3.13 -20.32
C LEU A 75 21.94 -2.97 -21.67
N LEU A 76 23.22 -2.62 -21.60
CA LEU A 76 24.18 -2.76 -22.69
C LEU A 76 24.81 -4.14 -22.57
N GLN A 77 24.27 -5.12 -23.29
CA GLN A 77 25.00 -6.33 -23.67
C GLN A 77 25.02 -6.40 -25.20
N LEU A 78 26.02 -5.73 -25.78
CA LEU A 78 26.51 -6.03 -27.11
C LEU A 78 27.52 -7.18 -26.98
N GLY A 79 27.13 -8.35 -27.45
CA GLY A 79 27.98 -9.53 -27.62
C GLY A 79 27.49 -10.34 -28.81
N GLN A 80 28.17 -10.17 -29.94
CA GLN A 80 27.92 -10.66 -31.29
C GLN A 80 27.65 -12.18 -31.40
N GLN A 81 26.78 -12.60 -32.34
CA GLN A 81 27.17 -13.34 -33.57
C GLN A 81 25.95 -13.81 -34.38
N ASP A 82 26.04 -13.60 -35.70
CA ASP A 82 25.06 -13.90 -36.75
C ASP A 82 24.61 -15.37 -36.83
N ALA A 83 23.29 -15.62 -36.99
CA ALA A 83 22.69 -16.52 -38.00
C ALA A 83 21.15 -16.66 -37.82
N PRO A 84 20.39 -17.04 -38.87
CA PRO A 84 19.04 -16.54 -39.13
C PRO A 84 17.90 -17.48 -38.73
N ASP A 85 16.70 -16.89 -38.63
CA ASP A 85 15.37 -17.50 -38.77
C ASP A 85 14.91 -18.47 -37.66
N SER A 86 14.28 -17.91 -36.62
CA SER A 86 13.27 -18.63 -35.83
C SER A 86 12.62 -17.72 -34.79
N ALA A 87 11.29 -17.60 -34.88
CA ALA A 87 10.35 -17.15 -33.86
C ALA A 87 10.61 -15.77 -33.21
N GLN A 88 9.73 -14.81 -33.50
CA GLN A 88 9.49 -13.69 -32.59
C GLN A 88 8.97 -14.26 -31.26
N VAL A 89 9.88 -14.63 -30.37
CA VAL A 89 9.56 -14.80 -28.96
C VAL A 89 9.44 -13.39 -28.42
N GLU A 90 8.21 -12.91 -28.26
CA GLU A 90 7.94 -11.71 -27.46
C GLU A 90 8.59 -11.93 -26.09
N ALA A 91 9.61 -11.14 -25.78
CA ALA A 91 10.28 -11.23 -24.50
C ALA A 91 9.29 -10.77 -23.43
N GLU A 92 8.76 -11.71 -22.64
CA GLU A 92 7.84 -11.43 -21.54
C GLU A 92 8.42 -10.34 -20.62
N SER A 93 7.59 -9.41 -20.19
CA SER A 93 7.98 -8.42 -19.19
C SER A 93 8.35 -9.11 -17.85
N PRO A 94 9.18 -8.48 -17.00
CA PRO A 94 9.51 -9.04 -15.69
C PRO A 94 8.29 -9.35 -14.81
N GLY A 95 7.20 -8.57 -14.96
CA GLY A 95 5.95 -8.79 -14.24
C GLY A 95 5.20 -10.03 -14.71
N GLU A 96 5.04 -10.18 -16.04
CA GLU A 96 4.43 -11.38 -16.64
C GLU A 96 5.19 -12.65 -16.27
N LYS A 97 6.52 -12.62 -16.30
CA LYS A 97 7.34 -13.74 -15.84
C LYS A 97 7.08 -14.09 -14.38
N SER A 98 7.04 -13.09 -13.49
CA SER A 98 6.79 -13.31 -12.07
C SER A 98 5.41 -13.91 -11.82
N MET A 99 4.39 -13.45 -12.53
CA MET A 99 3.05 -14.00 -12.45
C MET A 99 3.01 -15.45 -12.96
N HIS A 100 3.56 -15.69 -14.16
CA HIS A 100 3.58 -17.01 -14.79
C HIS A 100 4.31 -18.04 -13.92
N ASP A 101 5.42 -17.64 -13.30
CA ASP A 101 6.16 -18.44 -12.32
C ASP A 101 5.28 -18.87 -11.13
N ILE A 102 4.54 -17.94 -10.52
CA ILE A 102 3.68 -18.22 -9.36
C ILE A 102 2.50 -19.12 -9.77
N MET A 103 1.89 -18.86 -10.92
CA MET A 103 0.78 -19.66 -11.43
C MET A 103 1.16 -21.12 -11.69
N GLY A 104 2.44 -21.39 -11.96
CA GLY A 104 2.97 -22.75 -12.12
C GLY A 104 3.31 -23.46 -10.81
N ALA A 105 3.16 -22.82 -9.66
CA ALA A 105 3.53 -23.39 -8.36
C ALA A 105 2.52 -24.45 -7.87
N GLU A 106 3.02 -25.52 -7.25
CA GLU A 106 2.18 -26.57 -6.66
C GLU A 106 1.36 -26.07 -5.45
N ASP A 107 1.86 -25.05 -4.76
CA ASP A 107 1.25 -24.44 -3.58
C ASP A 107 0.58 -23.09 -3.89
N LEU A 108 0.11 -22.91 -5.13
CA LEU A 108 -0.59 -21.70 -5.56
C LEU A 108 -1.80 -21.41 -4.67
N MET A 109 -1.79 -20.22 -4.07
CA MET A 109 -2.93 -19.59 -3.44
C MET A 109 -3.41 -18.40 -4.28
N GLN A 110 -4.72 -18.24 -4.39
CA GLN A 110 -5.33 -17.18 -5.17
C GLN A 110 -6.54 -16.56 -4.46
N GLY A 111 -6.90 -15.36 -4.89
CA GLY A 111 -8.08 -14.66 -4.44
C GLY A 111 -8.34 -13.42 -5.28
N ASN A 112 -9.54 -12.89 -5.20
CA ASN A 112 -9.95 -11.72 -5.96
C ASN A 112 -10.53 -10.66 -5.01
N ALA A 113 -10.31 -9.39 -5.32
CA ALA A 113 -10.88 -8.28 -4.56
C ALA A 113 -11.37 -7.16 -5.49
N ASP A 114 -12.43 -6.48 -5.09
CA ASP A 114 -12.86 -5.20 -5.66
C ASP A 114 -12.60 -4.10 -4.64
N ALA A 115 -11.76 -3.13 -5.01
CA ALA A 115 -11.43 -1.97 -4.21
C ALA A 115 -12.07 -0.71 -4.79
N SER A 116 -13.41 -0.64 -4.76
CA SER A 116 -14.19 0.50 -5.26
C SER A 116 -13.97 0.77 -6.75
N GLY A 117 -14.00 -0.29 -7.56
CA GLY A 117 -13.87 -0.22 -9.02
C GLY A 117 -12.49 -0.56 -9.58
N ALA A 118 -11.48 -0.73 -8.72
CA ALA A 118 -10.24 -1.44 -9.10
C ALA A 118 -10.39 -2.92 -8.76
N GLN A 119 -10.26 -3.80 -9.75
CA GLN A 119 -10.22 -5.25 -9.53
C GLN A 119 -8.78 -5.70 -9.30
N LEU A 120 -8.62 -6.62 -8.36
CA LEU A 120 -7.35 -7.24 -8.02
C LEU A 120 -7.47 -8.75 -8.15
N ASP A 121 -6.66 -9.34 -9.01
CA ASP A 121 -6.46 -10.79 -9.11
C ASP A 121 -5.14 -11.16 -8.45
N ILE A 122 -5.23 -11.78 -7.28
CA ILE A 122 -4.09 -12.00 -6.39
C ILE A 122 -3.63 -13.45 -6.51
N VAL A 123 -2.32 -13.63 -6.61
CA VAL A 123 -1.67 -14.94 -6.57
C VAL A 123 -0.50 -14.94 -5.59
N SER A 124 -0.24 -16.08 -4.96
CA SER A 124 0.82 -16.27 -3.96
C SER A 124 1.33 -17.71 -3.96
N SER A 125 2.62 -17.88 -3.71
CA SER A 125 3.25 -19.17 -3.44
C SER A 125 4.22 -19.03 -2.26
N ALA A 126 4.03 -19.86 -1.24
CA ALA A 126 4.89 -19.89 -0.06
C ALA A 126 6.25 -20.52 -0.37
N SER A 127 6.27 -21.57 -1.18
CA SER A 127 7.48 -22.28 -1.61
C SER A 127 8.42 -21.39 -2.43
N MET A 128 7.85 -20.43 -3.17
CA MET A 128 8.60 -19.45 -3.95
C MET A 128 8.91 -18.16 -3.19
N ALA A 129 8.28 -17.94 -2.03
CA ALA A 129 8.29 -16.67 -1.30
C ALA A 129 7.93 -15.47 -2.20
N LYS A 130 6.93 -15.64 -3.07
CA LYS A 130 6.46 -14.62 -4.02
C LYS A 130 4.95 -14.49 -3.96
N SER A 131 4.46 -13.27 -4.12
CA SER A 131 3.05 -12.98 -4.35
C SER A 131 2.88 -11.68 -5.13
N GLY A 132 1.67 -11.40 -5.57
CA GLY A 132 1.34 -10.13 -6.22
C GLY A 132 -0.11 -10.11 -6.69
N ALA A 133 -0.52 -8.96 -7.20
CA ALA A 133 -1.83 -8.76 -7.78
C ALA A 133 -1.72 -8.22 -9.21
N MET A 134 -2.57 -8.74 -10.10
CA MET A 134 -2.93 -8.01 -11.30
C MET A 134 -3.96 -6.95 -10.93
N VAL A 135 -3.76 -5.71 -11.39
CA VAL A 135 -4.66 -4.59 -11.11
C VAL A 135 -5.29 -4.11 -12.41
N ASP A 136 -6.61 -4.08 -12.41
CA ASP A 136 -7.45 -3.64 -13.52
C ASP A 136 -8.46 -2.58 -13.06
N GLY A 137 -8.79 -1.65 -13.94
CA GLY A 137 -9.79 -0.61 -13.68
C GLY A 137 -9.21 0.59 -12.92
N GLN A 138 -10.07 1.30 -12.20
CA GLN A 138 -9.68 2.49 -11.44
C GLN A 138 -10.48 2.60 -10.14
N PRO A 139 -9.83 2.86 -8.99
CA PRO A 139 -10.53 3.10 -7.75
C PRO A 139 -11.25 4.45 -7.81
N GLN A 140 -12.52 4.48 -7.45
CA GLN A 140 -13.34 5.70 -7.37
C GLN A 140 -13.30 6.26 -5.95
N LEU A 141 -12.36 7.16 -5.68
CA LEU A 141 -12.09 7.70 -4.35
C LEU A 141 -12.15 9.23 -4.35
N ALA A 142 -12.05 9.85 -3.17
CA ALA A 142 -11.97 11.30 -3.06
C ALA A 142 -10.65 11.85 -3.64
N ASP A 143 -10.65 13.11 -4.07
CA ASP A 143 -9.44 13.75 -4.61
C ASP A 143 -8.25 13.66 -3.63
N GLY A 144 -7.09 13.25 -4.15
CA GLY A 144 -5.86 13.10 -3.36
C GLY A 144 -5.76 11.77 -2.59
N MET A 145 -6.73 10.88 -2.73
CA MET A 145 -6.71 9.53 -2.16
C MET A 145 -6.31 8.47 -3.19
N GLY A 146 -5.88 7.31 -2.71
CA GLY A 146 -5.61 6.11 -3.48
C GLY A 146 -5.99 4.85 -2.70
N ALA A 147 -6.06 3.72 -3.40
CA ALA A 147 -6.30 2.42 -2.78
C ALA A 147 -4.96 1.76 -2.45
N GLN A 148 -4.53 1.78 -1.20
CA GLN A 148 -3.30 1.13 -0.77
C GLN A 148 -3.54 -0.35 -0.50
N VAL A 149 -2.72 -1.18 -1.13
CA VAL A 149 -2.77 -2.63 -1.04
C VAL A 149 -1.77 -3.09 0.03
N TRP A 150 -2.23 -3.98 0.89
CA TRP A 150 -1.47 -4.54 2.00
C TRP A 150 -1.43 -6.06 1.87
N ALA A 151 -0.22 -6.61 1.74
CA ALA A 151 0.02 -8.04 1.83
C ALA A 151 0.14 -8.44 3.31
N VAL A 152 -0.56 -9.49 3.71
CA VAL A 152 -0.51 -10.03 5.08
C VAL A 152 0.09 -11.43 5.03
N SER A 153 1.20 -11.62 5.73
CA SER A 153 1.91 -12.89 5.83
C SER A 153 1.19 -13.87 6.76
N ALA A 154 1.63 -15.14 6.75
CA ALA A 154 1.10 -16.17 7.65
C ALA A 154 1.30 -15.82 9.14
N ASP A 155 2.36 -15.07 9.45
CA ASP A 155 2.69 -14.61 10.81
C ASP A 155 1.87 -13.37 11.23
N GLY A 156 1.04 -12.83 10.31
CA GLY A 156 0.22 -11.65 10.54
C GLY A 156 0.95 -10.32 10.33
N GLU A 157 2.20 -10.34 9.87
CA GLU A 157 2.90 -9.13 9.46
C GLU A 157 2.24 -8.53 8.21
N MET A 158 2.14 -7.21 8.19
CA MET A 158 1.49 -6.48 7.11
C MET A 158 2.51 -5.57 6.43
N ALA A 159 2.63 -5.70 5.12
CA ALA A 159 3.53 -4.90 4.29
C ALA A 159 2.74 -4.19 3.19
N SER A 160 3.08 -2.93 2.93
CA SER A 160 2.51 -2.18 1.80
C SER A 160 3.04 -2.74 0.48
N ALA A 161 2.13 -3.17 -0.38
CA ALA A 161 2.43 -3.60 -1.75
C ALA A 161 2.46 -2.42 -2.74
N GLY A 162 1.82 -1.30 -2.38
CA GLY A 162 1.75 -0.11 -3.23
C GLY A 162 0.41 0.59 -3.11
N VAL A 163 0.32 1.76 -3.73
CA VAL A 163 -0.91 2.55 -3.82
C VAL A 163 -1.39 2.52 -5.27
N ILE A 164 -2.63 2.09 -5.47
CA ILE A 164 -3.34 2.20 -6.74
C ILE A 164 -3.90 3.62 -6.82
N GLY A 165 -3.40 4.39 -7.77
CA GLY A 165 -3.89 5.73 -8.06
C GLY A 165 -5.28 5.69 -8.70
N GLN A 166 -5.87 6.87 -8.94
CA GLN A 166 -7.20 6.97 -9.56
C GLN A 166 -7.16 6.97 -11.10
N ASP A 167 -5.96 6.86 -11.69
CA ASP A 167 -5.79 6.67 -13.13
C ASP A 167 -6.25 5.27 -13.56
N PRO A 168 -6.76 5.10 -14.79
CA PRO A 168 -7.09 3.76 -15.30
C PRO A 168 -5.87 2.85 -15.41
N HIS A 169 -6.02 1.62 -14.93
CA HIS A 169 -5.06 0.53 -15.05
C HIS A 169 -5.64 -0.58 -15.93
N ASP A 170 -4.78 -1.18 -16.77
CA ASP A 170 -5.12 -2.28 -17.68
C ASP A 170 -4.03 -3.34 -17.52
N GLY A 171 -4.32 -4.36 -16.72
CA GLY A 171 -3.43 -5.49 -16.43
C GLY A 171 -2.07 -5.09 -15.84
N VAL A 172 -2.05 -4.20 -14.83
CA VAL A 172 -0.79 -3.79 -14.20
C VAL A 172 -0.41 -4.75 -13.08
N TRP A 173 0.75 -5.41 -13.23
CA TRP A 173 1.28 -6.29 -12.19
C TRP A 173 1.88 -5.49 -11.02
N MET A 174 1.38 -5.76 -9.81
CA MET A 174 1.87 -5.24 -8.53
C MET A 174 2.50 -6.37 -7.71
N PRO A 175 3.84 -6.49 -7.67
CA PRO A 175 4.51 -7.52 -6.88
C PRO A 175 4.42 -7.22 -5.38
N PHE A 176 4.33 -8.27 -4.57
CA PHE A 176 4.38 -8.18 -3.11
C PHE A 176 5.69 -8.77 -2.59
N ASP A 177 6.15 -8.25 -1.45
CA ASP A 177 7.30 -8.84 -0.75
C ASP A 177 6.87 -10.11 0.00
N GLY A 178 7.43 -11.25 -0.40
CA GLY A 178 7.15 -12.54 0.24
C GLY A 178 5.83 -13.17 -0.18
N ALA A 179 5.40 -14.19 0.56
CA ALA A 179 4.14 -14.88 0.35
C ALA A 179 3.03 -14.27 1.22
N ALA A 180 1.89 -13.97 0.60
CA ALA A 180 0.71 -13.49 1.29
C ALA A 180 -0.28 -14.63 1.53
N VAL A 181 -0.98 -14.59 2.66
CA VAL A 181 -2.16 -15.44 2.95
C VAL A 181 -3.46 -14.64 2.95
N LYS A 182 -3.34 -13.31 3.01
CA LYS A 182 -4.46 -12.36 2.98
C LYS A 182 -3.99 -11.06 2.34
N VAL A 183 -4.90 -10.41 1.64
CA VAL A 183 -4.72 -9.05 1.14
C VAL A 183 -5.80 -8.16 1.72
N MET A 184 -5.41 -6.97 2.14
CA MET A 184 -6.33 -5.92 2.57
C MET A 184 -6.09 -4.69 1.71
N VAL A 185 -7.16 -3.97 1.37
CA VAL A 185 -7.06 -2.71 0.63
C VAL A 185 -7.72 -1.61 1.45
N THR A 186 -7.02 -0.51 1.66
CA THR A 186 -7.53 0.67 2.38
C THR A 186 -7.49 1.91 1.51
N GLU A 187 -8.38 2.86 1.81
CA GLU A 187 -8.33 4.19 1.25
C GLU A 187 -7.31 5.03 2.01
N GLU A 188 -6.22 5.42 1.36
CA GLU A 188 -5.10 6.14 1.97
C GLU A 188 -4.77 7.37 1.13
N PRO A 189 -4.00 8.34 1.65
CA PRO A 189 -3.47 9.42 0.82
C PRO A 189 -2.73 8.87 -0.40
N ALA A 190 -2.75 9.57 -1.54
CA ALA A 190 -2.10 9.10 -2.77
C ALA A 190 -0.59 8.84 -2.63
N GLY A 191 0.07 9.47 -1.65
CA GLY A 191 1.47 9.19 -1.28
C GLY A 191 1.69 7.92 -0.46
N GLY A 192 0.61 7.26 -0.05
CA GLY A 192 0.61 6.10 0.83
C GLY A 192 0.73 6.44 2.31
N SER A 193 0.52 5.42 3.12
CA SER A 193 0.67 5.40 4.56
C SER A 193 1.69 4.32 4.96
N MET A 194 2.32 4.48 6.13
CA MET A 194 3.27 3.48 6.67
C MET A 194 2.57 2.26 7.29
N GLN A 195 1.31 2.43 7.67
CA GLN A 195 0.40 1.41 8.17
C GLN A 195 -1.01 1.73 7.68
N PRO A 196 -1.97 0.80 7.73
CA PRO A 196 -3.36 1.11 7.41
C PRO A 196 -3.91 2.14 8.40
N THR A 197 -4.48 3.23 7.88
CA THR A 197 -5.10 4.29 8.69
C THR A 197 -6.51 4.62 8.25
N GLY A 198 -6.83 4.40 6.97
CA GLY A 198 -8.11 4.75 6.41
C GLY A 198 -9.14 3.62 6.44
N ARG A 199 -10.21 3.85 5.69
CA ARG A 199 -11.32 2.91 5.55
C ARG A 199 -10.88 1.68 4.78
N THR A 200 -11.23 0.50 5.28
CA THR A 200 -11.08 -0.75 4.51
C THR A 200 -12.04 -0.76 3.33
N LEU A 201 -11.47 -0.85 2.12
CA LEU A 201 -12.20 -0.98 0.86
C LEU A 201 -12.47 -2.46 0.55
N ALA A 202 -11.47 -3.31 0.79
CA ALA A 202 -11.58 -4.74 0.55
C ALA A 202 -10.71 -5.55 1.51
N THR A 203 -11.07 -6.81 1.73
CA THR A 203 -10.21 -7.80 2.40
C THR A 203 -10.51 -9.17 1.82
N VAL A 204 -9.47 -9.89 1.45
CA VAL A 204 -9.58 -11.24 0.90
C VAL A 204 -8.55 -12.16 1.56
N THR A 205 -8.99 -13.34 1.99
CA THR A 205 -8.10 -14.43 2.40
C THR A 205 -7.88 -15.31 1.18
N LEU A 206 -6.60 -15.62 0.89
CA LEU A 206 -6.26 -16.44 -0.27
C LEU A 206 -6.56 -17.91 0.03
N ALA A 207 -6.98 -18.62 -1.01
CA ALA A 207 -7.30 -20.05 -0.95
C ALA A 207 -6.49 -20.80 -1.99
N SER A 208 -6.21 -22.09 -1.74
CA SER A 208 -5.52 -22.94 -2.69
C SER A 208 -6.27 -23.01 -4.03
N ALA A 209 -5.53 -22.87 -5.13
CA ALA A 209 -6.04 -23.23 -6.45
C ALA A 209 -6.12 -24.77 -6.50
N GLY A 210 -7.34 -25.30 -6.52
CA GLY A 210 -7.60 -26.75 -6.57
C GLY A 210 -7.35 -27.39 -7.94
#